data_AF-X0UAY3-F1
#
_entry.id   AF-X0UAY3-F1
#
_cell.length_a   1.000
_cell.length_b   1.000
_cell.length_c   1.000
_cell.angle_alpha   90.00
_cell.angle_beta   90.00
_cell.angle_gamma   90.00
#
_symmetry.space_group_name_H-M   'P 1'
#
loop_
_entity.id
_entity.type
_entity.pdbx_description
1 polymer ?
#
loop_
_entity_poly.entity_id
_entity_poly.type
_entity_poly.pdbx_seq_one_letter_code
_entity_poly.pdbx_strand_id
1 'polypeptide(L)' 'PGPPLTPDAIDFITADALADSSELVEALGLRLTPLREALGTYLVL' A
#
# COMPACT_ATOMS: atom_id res chain seq x y z
N PRO A 1 -18.61 -1.06 9.22
CA PRO A 1 -17.33 -1.08 9.95
C PRO A 1 -17.21 -2.35 10.81
N GLY A 2 -16.34 -3.28 10.41
CA GLY A 2 -15.99 -4.44 11.23
C GLY A 2 -14.93 -4.08 12.27
N PRO A 3 -14.62 -4.99 13.21
CA PRO A 3 -13.50 -4.81 14.12
C PRO A 3 -12.19 -4.63 13.32
N PRO A 4 -11.31 -3.70 13.72
CA PRO A 4 -10.11 -3.34 12.93
C PRO A 4 -9.02 -4.43 12.91
N LEU A 5 -9.10 -5.41 13.81
CA LEU A 5 -8.13 -6.51 13.94
C LEU A 5 -8.86 -7.85 13.79
N THR A 6 -9.34 -8.13 12.59
CA THR A 6 -9.82 -9.48 12.23
C THR A 6 -8.63 -10.43 12.02
N PRO A 7 -8.82 -11.75 12.13
CA PRO A 7 -7.79 -12.73 11.77
C PRO A 7 -7.19 -12.47 10.37
N ASP A 8 -8.03 -12.25 9.36
CA ASP A 8 -7.58 -11.93 8.00
C ASP A 8 -6.72 -10.66 7.92
N ALA A 9 -7.00 -9.65 8.75
CA ALA A 9 -6.20 -8.43 8.80
C ALA A 9 -4.81 -8.68 9.40
N ILE A 10 -4.71 -9.60 10.37
CA ILE A 10 -3.43 -10.01 10.96
C ILE A 10 -2.61 -10.82 9.95
N ASP A 11 -3.25 -11.76 9.25
CA ASP A 11 -2.60 -12.56 8.20
C ASP A 11 -2.06 -11.67 7.08
N PHE A 12 -2.84 -10.65 6.68
CA PHE A 12 -2.41 -9.68 5.68
C PHE A 12 -1.19 -8.85 6.14
N ILE A 13 -1.20 -8.32 7.37
CA ILE A 13 -0.15 -7.39 7.83
C ILE A 13 1.17 -8.10 8.18
N THR A 14 1.12 -9.42 8.40
CA THR A 14 2.29 -10.23 8.75
C THR A 14 2.93 -10.93 7.54
N ALA A 15 2.28 -10.86 6.37
CA ALA A 15 2.85 -11.35 5.12
C ALA A 15 4.06 -10.50 4.66
N ASP A 16 4.95 -11.10 3.87
CA ASP A 16 6.05 -10.37 3.22
C ASP A 16 5.48 -9.30 2.28
N ALA A 17 5.64 -8.04 2.65
CA ALA A 17 5.14 -6.89 1.90
C ALA A 17 6.05 -6.51 0.73
N LEU A 18 6.50 -7.49 -0.05
CA LEU A 18 7.35 -7.29 -1.23
C LEU A 18 6.52 -7.51 -2.49
N ALA A 19 5.96 -6.42 -3.03
CA ALA A 19 5.33 -6.42 -4.34
C ALA A 19 6.32 -5.88 -5.39
N ASP A 20 6.65 -6.69 -6.40
CA ASP A 20 7.32 -6.20 -7.58
C ASP A 20 6.32 -5.37 -8.41
N SER A 21 6.71 -4.14 -8.73
CA SER A 21 5.88 -3.18 -9.47
C SER A 21 6.48 -2.82 -10.82
N SER A 22 7.55 -3.49 -11.25
CA SER A 22 8.25 -3.21 -12.50
C SER A 22 7.34 -3.32 -13.73
N GLU A 23 6.55 -4.40 -13.86
CA GLU A 23 5.59 -4.55 -14.96
C GLU A 23 4.53 -3.44 -14.99
N LEU A 24 4.04 -3.02 -13.83
CA LEU A 24 3.03 -1.95 -13.72
C LEU A 24 3.60 -0.60 -14.18
N VAL A 25 4.83 -0.30 -13.78
CA VAL A 25 5.53 0.93 -14.18
C VAL A 25 5.79 0.93 -15.68
N GLU A 26 6.21 -0.20 -16.25
CA GLU A 26 6.44 -0.33 -17.70
C GLU A 26 5.14 -0.16 -18.49
N ALA A 27 4.08 -0.87 -18.11
CA ALA A 27 2.82 -0.86 -18.84
C ALA A 27 2.11 0.50 -18.83
N LEU A 28 2.23 1.26 -17.73
CA LEU A 28 1.49 2.50 -17.55
C LEU A 28 2.35 3.76 -17.72
N GLY A 29 3.69 3.63 -17.75
CA GLY A 29 4.60 4.77 -17.83
C GLY A 29 4.49 5.72 -16.63
N LEU A 30 4.07 5.22 -15.47
CA LEU A 30 3.76 6.04 -14.30
C LEU A 30 4.96 6.18 -13.38
N ARG A 31 5.10 7.37 -12.78
CA ARG A 31 5.93 7.55 -11.58
C ARG A 31 5.10 7.21 -10.35
N LEU A 32 5.51 6.17 -9.62
CA LEU A 32 4.90 5.85 -8.32
C LEU A 32 5.20 6.96 -7.30
N THR A 33 4.17 7.44 -6.62
CA THR A 33 4.31 8.45 -5.55
C THR A 33 4.99 7.81 -4.33
N PRO A 34 6.06 8.41 -3.78
CA PRO A 34 6.68 7.91 -2.56
C PRO A 34 5.70 7.87 -1.39
N LEU A 35 5.75 6.81 -0.56
CA LEU A 35 4.84 6.62 0.58
C LEU A 35 4.78 7.85 1.50
N ARG A 36 5.92 8.49 1.78
CA ARG A 36 6.00 9.70 2.61
C ARG A 36 5.13 10.84 2.08
N GLU A 37 5.12 11.02 0.76
CA GLU A 37 4.39 12.09 0.09
C GLU A 37 2.88 11.82 0.16
N ALA A 38 2.47 10.61 -0.22
CA ALA A 38 1.07 10.19 -0.15
C ALA A 38 0.52 10.24 1.29
N LEU A 39 1.29 9.74 2.27
CA LEU A 39 0.88 9.75 3.67
C LEU A 39 0.75 11.17 4.24
N GLY A 40 1.61 12.08 3.80
CA GLY A 40 1.53 13.49 4.16
C GLY A 40 0.21 14.15 3.74
N THR A 41 -0.36 13.73 2.60
CA THR A 41 -1.70 14.19 2.19
C THR A 41 -2.83 13.50 2.92
N TYR A 42 -2.69 12.22 3.27
CA TYR A 42 -3.76 11.43 3.89
C TYR A 42 -3.99 11.76 5.36
N LEU A 43 -2.91 11.98 6.13
CA LEU A 43 -3.00 12.23 7.58
C LEU A 43 -3.33 13.69 7.95
N VAL A 44 -3.32 14.59 6.97
CA VAL A 44 -3.60 16.02 7.17
C VAL A 44 -5.04 16.38 6.73
N LEU A 45 -5.74 15.46 6.07
CA LEU A 45 -7.18 15.54 5.78
C LEU A 45 -8.01 15.04 6.97
#